data_AF-A0AA85IM79-F1
#
_entry.id   AF-A0AA85IM79-F1
#
_cell.length_a   1.000
_cell.length_b   1.000
_cell.length_c   1.000
_cell.angle_alpha   90.00
_cell.angle_beta   90.00
_cell.angle_gamma   90.00
#
_symmetry.space_group_name_H-M   'P 1'
#
loop_
_entity.id
_entity.type
_entity.pdbx_description
1 polymer ?
#
loop_
_entity_poly.entity_id
_entity_poly.type
_entity_poly.pdbx_seq_one_letter_code
_entity_poly.pdbx_strand_id
1 'polypeptide(L)'
;MDHASALYDRLNEIHPNIKFTMEYEHNNEFNFLDLNVKRTNEGTVEKSIYRKETWTGQYLHYNSFCPISYKRGLVRTLYDRARKLCSPNRVEEELVFVEKCLRENGYPKGFIQKYSREKDEKEKHPTVEKKKVFICLPYKGDAVSQKIERCNK
;
A
#
# COMPACT_ATOMS: atom_id res chain seq x y z
N MET A 1 -10.79 36.96 -7.56
CA MET A 1 -10.05 35.87 -8.24
C MET A 1 -9.91 34.73 -7.25
N ASP A 2 -10.08 33.50 -7.71
CA ASP A 2 -9.83 32.30 -6.90
C ASP A 2 -8.38 32.34 -6.38
N HIS A 3 -8.20 32.23 -5.06
CA HIS A 3 -6.89 32.29 -4.41
C HIS A 3 -5.96 31.18 -4.91
N ALA A 4 -6.52 30.03 -5.31
CA ALA A 4 -5.75 28.92 -5.87
C ALA A 4 -5.12 29.29 -7.22
N SER A 5 -5.88 29.93 -8.12
CA SER A 5 -5.38 30.37 -9.42
C SER A 5 -4.28 31.43 -9.28
N ALA A 6 -4.46 32.40 -8.36
CA ALA A 6 -3.44 33.42 -8.12
C ALA A 6 -2.12 32.82 -7.59
N LEU A 7 -2.20 31.80 -6.73
CA LEU A 7 -1.02 31.06 -6.27
C LEU A 7 -0.37 30.26 -7.41
N TYR A 8 -1.18 29.58 -8.23
CA TYR A 8 -0.70 28.81 -9.38
C TYR A 8 0.09 29.67 -10.37
N ASP A 9 -0.44 30.84 -10.72
CA ASP A 9 0.22 31.79 -11.62
C ASP A 9 1.54 32.26 -11.01
N ARG A 10 1.52 32.66 -9.72
CA ARG A 10 2.72 33.10 -9.01
C ARG A 10 3.80 32.01 -8.95
N LEU A 11 3.42 30.76 -8.68
CA LEU A 11 4.36 29.63 -8.64
C LEU A 11 5.04 29.39 -10.00
N ASN A 12 4.30 29.56 -11.09
CA ASN A 12 4.80 29.37 -12.46
C ASN A 12 5.66 30.54 -12.99
N GLU A 13 5.66 31.68 -12.29
CA GLU A 13 6.54 32.83 -12.55
C GLU A 13 7.91 32.73 -11.86
N ILE A 14 8.03 31.98 -10.75
CA ILE A 14 9.23 31.98 -9.89
C ILE A 14 10.47 31.46 -10.62
N HIS A 15 10.33 30.42 -11.46
CA HIS A 15 11.47 29.79 -12.11
C HIS A 15 11.16 29.37 -13.55
N PRO A 16 11.97 29.74 -14.55
CA PRO A 16 11.67 29.47 -15.96
C PRO A 16 11.61 27.97 -16.30
N ASN A 17 12.37 27.14 -15.58
CA ASN A 17 12.49 25.71 -15.85
C ASN A 17 11.61 24.80 -14.95
N ILE A 18 10.84 25.36 -14.02
CA ILE A 18 9.93 24.58 -13.18
C ILE A 18 8.51 25.01 -13.53
N LYS A 19 7.67 24.06 -13.96
CA LYS A 19 6.26 24.29 -14.25
C LYS A 19 5.39 23.47 -13.31
N PHE A 20 4.55 24.18 -12.57
CA PHE A 20 3.54 23.59 -11.70
C PHE A 20 2.29 23.33 -12.53
N THR A 21 1.63 22.23 -12.25
CA THR A 21 0.32 21.87 -12.79
C THR A 21 -0.72 21.98 -11.69
N MET A 22 -1.95 22.29 -12.05
CA MET A 22 -3.08 22.29 -11.13
C MET A 22 -4.12 21.30 -11.64
N GLU A 23 -4.54 20.41 -10.75
CA GLU A 23 -5.61 19.44 -11.01
C GLU A 23 -6.89 19.95 -10.37
N TYR A 24 -8.01 19.72 -11.03
CA TYR A 24 -9.34 20.12 -10.57
C TYR A 24 -10.21 18.89 -10.32
N GLU A 25 -11.15 19.03 -9.40
CA GLU A 25 -12.20 18.03 -9.22
C GLU A 25 -13.01 17.89 -10.51
N HIS A 26 -13.27 16.65 -10.93
CA HIS A 26 -14.09 16.35 -12.09
C HIS A 26 -15.10 15.26 -11.74
N ASN A 27 -16.37 15.46 -12.10
CA ASN A 27 -17.48 14.55 -11.74
C ASN A 27 -17.57 14.24 -10.24
N ASN A 28 -17.32 15.26 -9.40
CA ASN A 28 -17.26 15.14 -7.94
C ASN A 28 -16.17 14.17 -7.44
N GLU A 29 -15.14 13.91 -8.26
CA GLU A 29 -14.03 13.03 -7.95
C GLU A 29 -12.69 13.76 -8.09
N PHE A 30 -11.77 13.42 -7.21
CA PHE A 30 -10.40 13.92 -7.21
C PHE A 30 -9.43 12.82 -6.77
N ASN A 31 -8.32 12.67 -7.48
CA ASN A 31 -7.30 11.68 -7.14
C ASN A 31 -6.20 12.35 -6.30
N PHE A 32 -5.88 11.77 -5.15
CA PHE A 32 -4.80 12.23 -4.29
C PHE A 32 -3.97 11.07 -3.79
N LEU A 33 -2.69 11.03 -4.17
CA LEU A 33 -1.79 9.91 -3.90
C LEU A 33 -2.40 8.58 -4.39
N ASP A 34 -2.55 7.61 -3.48
CA ASP A 34 -3.12 6.29 -3.74
C ASP A 34 -4.66 6.26 -3.59
N LEU A 35 -5.32 7.41 -3.46
CA LEU A 35 -6.77 7.50 -3.21
C LEU A 35 -7.51 8.23 -4.32
N ASN A 36 -8.69 7.71 -4.66
CA ASN A 36 -9.73 8.43 -5.34
C ASN A 36 -10.73 8.87 -4.27
N VAL A 37 -10.98 10.18 -4.23
CA VAL A 37 -11.83 10.84 -3.26
C VAL A 37 -13.04 11.35 -4.01
N LYS A 38 -14.22 10.85 -3.66
CA LYS A 38 -15.49 11.18 -4.30
C LYS A 38 -16.43 11.84 -3.32
N ARG A 39 -17.00 12.99 -3.69
CA ARG A 39 -18.09 13.61 -2.94
C ARG A 39 -19.41 12.94 -3.29
N THR A 40 -20.15 12.54 -2.26
CA THR A 40 -21.49 11.96 -2.42
C THR A 40 -22.54 13.07 -2.45
N ASN A 41 -23.75 12.74 -2.94
CA ASN A 41 -24.89 13.66 -2.96
C ASN A 41 -25.34 14.07 -1.54
N GLU A 42 -24.99 13.26 -0.53
CA GLU A 42 -25.28 13.50 0.89
C GLU A 42 -24.27 14.46 1.55
N GLY A 43 -23.28 14.95 0.79
CA GLY A 43 -22.22 15.81 1.29
C GLY A 43 -21.12 15.08 2.06
N THR A 44 -21.12 13.73 2.04
CA THR A 44 -20.07 12.90 2.62
C THR A 44 -18.97 12.60 1.60
N VAL A 45 -17.84 12.05 2.07
CA VAL A 45 -16.70 11.68 1.22
C VAL A 45 -16.57 10.16 1.18
N GLU A 46 -16.64 9.62 -0.02
CA GLU A 46 -16.30 8.24 -0.33
C GLU A 46 -14.84 8.16 -0.77
N LYS A 47 -14.10 7.18 -0.25
CA LYS A 47 -12.70 6.93 -0.59
C LYS A 47 -12.55 5.54 -1.20
N SER A 48 -11.79 5.45 -2.28
CA SER A 48 -11.40 4.19 -2.91
C SER A 48 -9.92 4.25 -3.32
N ILE A 49 -9.30 3.11 -3.62
CA ILE A 49 -7.89 3.09 -4.05
C ILE A 49 -7.78 3.53 -5.50
N TYR A 50 -7.04 4.61 -5.73
CA TYR A 50 -6.71 5.07 -7.07
C TYR A 50 -5.51 4.28 -7.63
N ARG A 51 -5.62 3.88 -8.89
CA ARG A 51 -4.56 3.25 -9.67
C ARG A 51 -4.37 4.06 -10.93
N LYS A 52 -3.16 4.56 -11.16
CA LYS A 52 -2.82 5.29 -12.40
C LYS A 52 -3.02 4.37 -13.60
N GLU A 53 -3.30 4.96 -14.76
CA GLU A 53 -3.49 4.21 -16.02
C GLU A 53 -2.26 3.36 -16.39
N THR A 54 -1.07 3.78 -15.98
CA THR A 54 0.18 3.04 -16.19
C THR A 54 0.37 1.85 -15.24
N TRP A 55 -0.54 1.64 -14.28
CA TRP A 55 -0.44 0.54 -13.33
C TRP A 55 -0.81 -0.79 -13.98
N THR A 56 0.14 -1.73 -13.99
CA THR A 56 0.02 -3.00 -14.71
C THR A 56 -0.51 -4.17 -13.87
N GLY A 57 -0.71 -3.98 -12.57
CA GLY A 57 -1.02 -5.08 -11.65
C GLY A 57 0.15 -5.99 -11.31
N GLN A 58 1.36 -5.63 -11.72
CA GLN A 58 2.55 -6.42 -11.42
C GLN A 58 3.04 -6.16 -9.99
N TYR A 59 3.11 -7.23 -9.20
CA TYR A 59 3.74 -7.25 -7.89
C TYR A 59 4.91 -8.25 -7.88
N LEU A 60 5.54 -8.42 -6.71
CA LEU A 60 6.53 -9.48 -6.51
C LEU A 60 5.90 -10.84 -6.79
N HIS A 61 6.35 -11.54 -7.84
CA HIS A 61 5.82 -12.86 -8.15
C HIS A 61 6.13 -13.87 -7.03
N TYR A 62 5.18 -14.78 -6.74
CA TYR A 62 5.33 -15.71 -5.61
C TYR A 62 6.56 -16.62 -5.70
N ASN A 63 7.00 -16.98 -6.92
CA ASN A 63 8.18 -17.83 -7.13
C ASN A 63 9.49 -17.05 -7.23
N SER A 64 9.50 -15.72 -7.11
CA SER A 64 10.73 -14.94 -7.13
C SER A 64 11.66 -15.32 -5.99
N PHE A 65 12.97 -15.23 -6.23
CA PHE A 65 14.03 -15.51 -5.26
C PHE A 65 14.16 -14.39 -4.21
N CYS A 66 13.09 -14.21 -3.45
CA CYS A 66 12.99 -13.24 -2.37
C CYS A 66 12.52 -13.94 -1.09
N PRO A 67 12.88 -13.42 0.09
CA PRO A 67 12.44 -13.96 1.36
C PRO A 67 10.92 -14.08 1.45
N ILE A 68 10.43 -15.18 2.05
CA ILE A 68 9.01 -15.36 2.28
C ILE A 68 8.39 -14.23 3.13
N SER A 69 9.17 -13.55 3.97
CA SER A 69 8.72 -12.40 4.76
C SER A 69 8.22 -11.24 3.89
N TYR A 70 8.86 -10.99 2.74
CA TYR A 70 8.46 -9.93 1.82
C TYR A 70 7.14 -10.30 1.13
N LYS A 71 7.00 -11.58 0.73
CA LYS A 71 5.75 -12.10 0.14
C LYS A 71 4.59 -12.01 1.13
N ARG A 72 4.83 -12.31 2.42
CA ARG A 72 3.85 -12.13 3.51
C ARG A 72 3.52 -10.66 3.74
N GLY A 73 4.55 -9.81 3.74
CA GLY A 73 4.43 -8.37 3.93
C GLY A 73 3.55 -7.75 2.85
N LEU A 74 3.79 -8.09 1.58
CA LEU A 74 2.99 -7.60 0.47
C LEU A 74 1.50 -7.90 0.64
N VAL A 75 1.13 -9.16 0.94
CA VAL A 75 -0.27 -9.53 1.17
C VAL A 75 -0.87 -8.68 2.30
N ARG A 76 -0.18 -8.59 3.44
CA ARG A 76 -0.67 -7.78 4.57
C ARG A 76 -0.86 -6.32 4.19
N THR A 77 0.15 -5.71 3.59
CA THR A 77 0.12 -4.30 3.21
C THR A 77 -1.04 -3.98 2.27
N LEU A 78 -1.33 -4.83 1.28
CA LEU A 78 -2.44 -4.58 0.35
C LEU A 78 -3.80 -4.69 1.04
N TYR A 79 -4.02 -5.72 1.87
CA TYR A 79 -5.26 -5.90 2.61
C TYR A 79 -5.46 -4.82 3.69
N ASP A 80 -4.40 -4.48 4.43
CA ASP A 80 -4.43 -3.43 5.44
C ASP A 80 -4.69 -2.06 4.81
N ARG A 81 -4.10 -1.79 3.64
CA ARG A 81 -4.36 -0.56 2.88
C ARG A 81 -5.82 -0.45 2.47
N ALA A 82 -6.40 -1.52 1.92
CA ALA A 82 -7.80 -1.55 1.52
C ALA A 82 -8.73 -1.23 2.69
N ARG A 83 -8.53 -1.87 3.85
CA ARG A 83 -9.36 -1.67 5.05
C ARG A 83 -9.21 -0.28 5.67
N LYS A 84 -7.98 0.22 5.73
CA LYS A 84 -7.69 1.49 6.39
C LYS A 84 -8.10 2.71 5.56
N LEU A 85 -7.99 2.61 4.24
CA LEU A 85 -8.14 3.77 3.37
C LEU A 85 -9.51 3.86 2.68
N CYS A 86 -10.10 2.73 2.29
CA CYS A 86 -11.40 2.74 1.61
C CYS A 86 -12.54 3.07 2.58
N SER A 87 -13.60 3.68 2.04
CA SER A 87 -14.87 3.81 2.76
C SER A 87 -15.54 2.43 2.93
N PRO A 88 -16.35 2.22 3.98
CA PRO A 88 -16.91 0.90 4.32
C PRO A 88 -17.64 0.19 3.17
N ASN A 89 -18.30 0.94 2.29
CA ASN A 89 -19.01 0.44 1.12
C ASN A 89 -18.10 0.05 -0.05
N ARG A 90 -16.82 0.44 -0.04
CA ARG A 90 -15.81 0.16 -1.07
C ARG A 90 -14.75 -0.85 -0.66
N VAL A 91 -14.67 -1.18 0.63
CA VAL A 91 -13.65 -2.10 1.16
C VAL A 91 -13.77 -3.47 0.48
N GLU A 92 -14.96 -4.06 0.42
CA GLU A 92 -15.13 -5.42 -0.10
C GLU A 92 -14.75 -5.54 -1.58
N GLU A 93 -15.13 -4.54 -2.40
CA GLU A 93 -14.74 -4.46 -3.81
C GLU A 93 -13.22 -4.44 -3.97
N GLU A 94 -12.53 -3.65 -3.16
CA GLU A 94 -11.06 -3.56 -3.15
C GLU A 94 -10.41 -4.86 -2.65
N LEU A 95 -10.98 -5.53 -1.66
CA LEU A 95 -10.47 -6.81 -1.15
C LEU A 95 -10.54 -7.92 -2.20
N VAL A 96 -11.66 -8.01 -2.92
CA VAL A 96 -11.84 -8.95 -4.04
C VAL A 96 -10.82 -8.66 -5.15
N PHE A 97 -10.64 -7.38 -5.46
CA PHE A 97 -9.64 -6.95 -6.44
C PHE A 97 -8.22 -7.36 -6.03
N VAL A 98 -7.83 -7.10 -4.79
CA VAL A 98 -6.50 -7.44 -4.25
C VAL A 98 -6.28 -8.95 -4.28
N GLU A 99 -7.28 -9.75 -3.92
CA GLU A 99 -7.18 -11.21 -4.01
C GLU A 99 -6.91 -11.65 -5.46
N LYS A 100 -7.71 -11.16 -6.42
CA LYS A 100 -7.54 -11.48 -7.84
C LYS A 100 -6.13 -11.12 -8.33
N CYS A 101 -5.67 -9.90 -8.03
CA CYS A 101 -4.36 -9.44 -8.46
C CYS A 101 -3.21 -10.27 -7.85
N LEU A 102 -3.30 -10.67 -6.58
CA LEU A 102 -2.33 -11.57 -5.96
C LEU A 102 -2.33 -12.97 -6.60
N ARG A 103 -3.51 -13.48 -6.97
CA ARG A 103 -3.64 -14.77 -7.66
C ARG A 103 -2.97 -14.74 -9.03
N GLU A 104 -3.11 -13.65 -9.78
CA GLU A 104 -2.44 -13.41 -11.06
C GLU A 104 -0.91 -13.32 -10.89
N ASN A 105 -0.43 -12.84 -9.75
CA ASN A 105 1.00 -12.83 -9.38
C ASN A 105 1.50 -14.18 -8.78
N GLY A 106 0.72 -15.25 -8.93
CA GLY A 106 1.13 -16.62 -8.58
C GLY A 106 0.96 -16.98 -7.10
N TYR A 107 0.28 -16.16 -6.29
CA TYR A 107 0.12 -16.45 -4.86
C TYR A 107 -0.87 -17.59 -4.60
N PRO A 108 -0.51 -18.61 -3.79
CA PRO A 108 -1.44 -19.66 -3.40
C PRO A 108 -2.61 -19.13 -2.56
N LYS A 109 -3.84 -19.61 -2.82
CA LYS A 109 -5.05 -19.15 -2.12
C LYS A 109 -4.94 -19.28 -0.59
N GLY A 110 -4.48 -20.42 -0.09
CA GLY A 110 -4.28 -20.63 1.35
C GLY A 110 -3.21 -19.71 1.97
N PHE A 111 -2.24 -19.25 1.17
CA PHE A 111 -1.26 -18.27 1.63
C PHE A 111 -1.91 -16.90 1.78
N ILE A 112 -2.69 -16.46 0.79
CA ILE A 112 -3.42 -15.19 0.82
C ILE A 112 -4.35 -15.17 2.03
N GLN A 113 -5.23 -16.17 2.17
CA GLN A 113 -6.20 -16.27 3.28
C GLN A 113 -5.56 -16.28 4.68
N LYS A 114 -4.35 -16.81 4.80
CA LYS A 114 -3.63 -16.84 6.07
C LYS A 114 -3.09 -15.47 6.45
N TYR A 115 -2.64 -14.68 5.47
CA TYR A 115 -1.98 -13.41 5.71
C TYR A 115 -2.85 -12.19 5.41
N SER A 116 -4.04 -12.39 4.87
CA SER A 116 -5.06 -11.36 4.67
C SER A 116 -5.84 -11.04 5.94
N ARG A 117 -5.75 -11.84 7.00
CA ARG A 117 -6.50 -11.60 8.25
C ARG A 117 -5.98 -10.36 8.97
N GLU A 118 -6.90 -9.58 9.52
CA GLU A 118 -6.57 -8.55 10.49
C GLU A 118 -5.87 -9.21 11.69
N LYS A 119 -4.85 -8.53 12.20
CA LYS A 119 -4.23 -8.92 13.45
C LYS A 119 -4.58 -7.87 14.47
N ASP A 120 -5.14 -8.33 15.58
CA ASP A 120 -5.27 -7.50 16.76
C ASP A 120 -3.89 -6.99 17.17
N GLU A 121 -3.81 -5.71 17.50
CA GLU A 121 -2.62 -5.16 18.13
C GLU A 121 -2.47 -5.85 19.48
N LYS A 122 -1.47 -6.73 19.58
CA LYS A 122 -1.13 -7.34 20.86
C LYS A 122 -0.50 -6.27 21.74
N GLU A 123 -1.02 -6.12 22.96
CA GLU A 123 -0.36 -5.32 23.99
C GLU A 123 1.09 -5.78 24.13
N LYS A 124 2.02 -4.86 23.88
CA LYS A 124 3.44 -5.11 24.09
C LYS A 124 3.74 -4.80 25.54
N HIS A 125 3.94 -5.84 26.35
CA HIS A 125 4.45 -5.64 27.71
C HIS A 125 5.91 -5.16 27.65
N PRO A 126 6.26 -4.10 28.41
CA PRO A 126 7.63 -3.61 28.45
C PRO A 126 8.55 -4.72 28.96
N THR A 127 9.58 -5.00 28.19
CA THR A 127 10.65 -5.95 28.53
C THR A 127 11.98 -5.21 28.54
N VAL A 128 12.97 -5.72 29.26
CA VAL A 128 14.32 -5.14 29.33
C VAL A 128 14.88 -4.95 27.91
N GLU A 129 15.48 -3.79 27.65
CA GLU A 129 16.08 -3.49 26.35
C GLU A 129 17.18 -4.48 26.01
N LYS A 130 17.00 -5.21 24.91
CA LYS A 130 18.04 -6.09 24.36
C LYS A 130 19.04 -5.26 23.56
N LYS A 131 20.34 -5.50 23.76
CA LYS A 131 21.40 -4.93 22.90
C LYS A 131 21.15 -5.39 21.45
N LYS A 132 20.90 -4.43 20.55
CA LYS A 132 20.65 -4.72 19.13
C LYS A 132 21.99 -4.95 18.42
N VAL A 133 22.17 -6.14 17.85
CA VAL A 133 23.29 -6.45 16.95
C VAL A 133 22.71 -6.55 15.55
N PHE A 134 23.31 -5.82 14.59
CA PHE A 134 22.92 -5.86 13.19
C PHE A 134 23.88 -6.76 12.42
N ILE A 135 23.35 -7.79 11.77
CA ILE A 135 24.11 -8.68 10.90
C ILE A 135 23.42 -8.66 9.53
N CYS A 136 24.15 -8.27 8.49
CA CYS A 136 23.65 -8.25 7.13
C CYS A 136 24.19 -9.49 6.39
N LEU A 137 23.28 -10.36 5.93
CA LEU A 137 23.63 -11.57 5.21
C LEU A 137 22.88 -11.59 3.88
N PRO A 138 23.52 -12.04 2.78
CA PRO A 138 22.83 -12.21 1.51
C PRO A 138 21.73 -13.26 1.64
N TYR A 139 20.60 -13.03 0.97
CA TYR A 139 19.54 -14.04 0.91
C TYR A 139 20.02 -15.26 0.10
N LYS A 140 20.01 -16.43 0.74
CA LYS A 140 20.43 -17.71 0.14
C LYS A 140 19.28 -18.73 0.06
N GLY A 141 18.05 -18.23 0.00
CA GLY A 141 16.85 -19.05 -0.06
C GLY A 141 16.22 -19.32 1.31
N ASP A 142 14.95 -19.69 1.29
CA ASP A 142 14.12 -19.82 2.50
C ASP A 142 14.66 -20.87 3.48
N ALA A 143 15.26 -21.96 3.00
CA ALA A 143 15.84 -23.00 3.84
C ALA A 143 17.01 -22.49 4.70
N VAL A 144 17.88 -21.66 4.12
CA VAL A 144 19.01 -21.05 4.84
C VAL A 144 18.50 -19.96 5.78
N SER A 145 17.56 -19.12 5.32
CA SER A 145 16.96 -18.08 6.17
C SER A 145 16.25 -18.64 7.39
N GLN A 146 15.51 -19.75 7.26
CA GLN A 146 14.86 -20.41 8.40
C GLN A 146 15.86 -20.96 9.42
N LYS A 147 17.02 -21.43 8.99
CA LYS A 147 18.09 -21.88 9.90
C LYS A 147 18.66 -20.69 10.67
N ILE A 148 18.95 -19.58 9.99
CA ILE A 148 19.46 -18.35 10.62
C ILE A 148 18.45 -17.81 11.65
N GLU A 149 17.15 -17.77 11.32
CA GLU A 149 16.11 -17.32 12.25
C GLU A 149 16.01 -18.18 13.52
N ARG A 150 16.33 -19.48 13.45
CA ARG A 150 16.36 -20.38 14.61
C ARG A 150 17.58 -20.13 15.50
N CYS A 151 18.73 -19.76 14.94
CA CYS A 151 19.94 -19.47 15.70
C CYS A 151 19.88 -18.12 16.44
N ASN A 152 19.00 -17.21 16.02
CA ASN A 152 18.83 -15.88 16.62
C ASN A 152 17.79 -15.83 17.75
N LYS A 153 17.16 -16.95 18.12
CA LYS A 153 16.21 -17.05 19.22
C LYS A 153 16.89 -17.54 20.48
#